data_AF-A0A0X8D567-F1
#
_entry.id   AF-A0A0X8D567-F1
#
_cell.length_a   1.000
_cell.length_b   1.000
_cell.length_c   1.000
_cell.angle_alpha   90.00
_cell.angle_beta   90.00
_cell.angle_gamma   90.00
#
_symmetry.space_group_name_H-M   'P 1'
#
loop_
_entity.id
_entity.type
_entity.pdbx_description
1 polymer ?
#
loop_
_entity_poly.entity_id
_entity_poly.type
_entity_poly.pdbx_seq_one_letter_code
_entity_poly.pdbx_strand_id
1 'polypeptide(L)' 'MNWFDTIKRYYNIGCYTDDPKSTMYVGKFVEYGKITKEEYETITGDPYLKPEDNIKTKK' A
#
# COMPACT_ATOMS: atom_id res chain seq x y z
N MET A 1 8.66 12.28 11.43
CA MET A 1 8.28 12.30 10.00
C MET A 1 6.96 11.57 9.86
N ASN A 2 5.94 12.19 9.25
CA ASN A 2 4.69 11.51 8.94
C ASN A 2 4.88 10.68 7.67
N TRP A 3 4.90 9.36 7.83
CA TRP A 3 5.01 8.43 6.70
C TRP A 3 3.82 8.57 5.76
N PHE A 4 2.62 8.78 6.30
CA PHE A 4 1.41 9.08 5.54
C PHE A 4 1.60 10.23 4.54
N ASP A 5 1.99 11.43 5.00
CA ASP A 5 2.23 12.59 4.13
C ASP A 5 3.29 12.31 3.07
N THR A 6 4.34 11.59 3.46
CA THR A 6 5.43 11.22 2.56
C THR A 6 4.89 10.34 1.45
N ILE A 7 4.26 9.22 1.80
CA ILE A 7 3.71 8.25 0.86
C ILE A 7 2.62 8.87 0.00
N LYS A 8 1.72 9.67 0.59
CA LYS A 8 0.69 10.42 -0.15
C LYS A 8 1.30 11.33 -1.20
N ARG A 9 2.37 12.07 -0.85
CA ARG A 9 3.07 12.94 -1.79
C ARG A 9 3.73 12.13 -2.92
N TYR A 10 4.40 11.03 -2.59
CA TYR A 10 5.03 10.15 -3.58
C TYR A 10 4.01 9.43 -4.47
N TYR A 11 2.83 9.08 -3.95
CA TYR A 11 1.73 8.54 -4.73
C TYR A 11 1.17 9.59 -5.70
N ASN A 12 0.93 10.82 -5.23
CA ASN A 12 0.44 11.92 -6.06
C ASN A 12 1.38 12.31 -7.22
N ILE A 13 2.70 12.16 -7.04
CA ILE A 13 3.68 12.38 -8.14
C ILE A 13 3.86 11.15 -9.03
N GLY A 14 3.14 10.05 -8.79
CA GLY A 14 3.23 8.80 -9.57
C GLY A 14 4.45 7.92 -9.25
N CYS A 15 5.12 8.14 -8.11
CA CYS A 15 6.25 7.31 -7.68
C CYS A 15 5.80 6.02 -6.99
N TYR A 16 4.68 6.06 -6.28
CA TYR A 16 4.03 4.88 -5.71
C TYR A 16 2.77 4.50 -6.47
N THR A 17 2.39 3.24 -6.34
CA THR A 17 1.26 2.65 -7.05
C THR A 17 0.49 1.73 -6.11
N ASP A 18 -0.80 1.60 -6.34
CA ASP A 18 -1.73 0.68 -5.67
C ASP A 18 -1.70 -0.74 -6.29
N ASP A 19 -0.85 -1.00 -7.29
CA ASP A 19 -0.69 -2.32 -7.88
C ASP A 19 0.17 -3.22 -6.98
N PRO A 20 -0.37 -4.33 -6.43
CA PRO A 20 0.39 -5.26 -5.60
C PRO A 20 1.55 -5.94 -6.35
N LYS A 21 1.55 -5.94 -7.69
CA LYS A 21 2.66 -6.48 -8.50
C LYS A 21 3.81 -5.49 -8.66
N SER A 22 3.61 -4.22 -8.35
CA SER A 22 4.64 -3.21 -8.48
C SER A 22 5.66 -3.28 -7.33
N THR A 23 6.92 -2.99 -7.64
CA THR A 23 7.95 -2.80 -6.60
C THR A 23 7.61 -1.62 -5.70
N MET A 24 6.90 -0.63 -6.23
CA MET A 24 6.46 0.62 -5.60
C MET A 24 5.05 0.55 -5.00
N TYR A 25 4.57 -0.66 -4.67
CA TYR A 25 3.27 -0.87 -4.06
C TYR A 25 3.12 -0.16 -2.71
N VAL A 26 2.14 0.75 -2.59
CA VAL A 26 1.85 1.49 -1.34
C VAL A 26 1.51 0.54 -0.20
N GLY A 27 0.89 -0.61 -0.51
CA GLY A 27 0.43 -1.54 0.50
C GLY A 27 1.56 -2.20 1.29
N LYS A 28 2.78 -2.25 0.75
CA LYS A 28 3.96 -2.73 1.51
C LYS A 28 4.19 -1.89 2.77
N PHE A 29 3.91 -0.59 2.72
CA PHE A 29 4.06 0.29 3.88
C PHE A 29 3.08 -0.04 5.00
N VAL A 30 1.93 -0.65 4.69
CA VAL A 30 1.01 -1.22 5.67
C VAL A 30 1.64 -2.43 6.36
N GLU A 31 2.28 -3.32 5.59
CA GLU A 31 2.98 -4.50 6.13
C GLU A 31 4.19 -4.13 7.00
N TYR A 32 4.91 -3.08 6.61
CA TYR A 32 6.01 -2.52 7.41
C TYR A 32 5.55 -1.73 8.63
N GLY A 33 4.24 -1.55 8.85
CA GLY A 33 3.69 -0.76 9.96
C GLY A 33 4.02 0.73 9.87
N LYS A 34 4.28 1.24 8.67
CA LYS A 34 4.54 2.67 8.41
C LYS A 34 3.25 3.47 8.28
N ILE A 35 2.20 2.84 7.75
CA ILE A 35 0.85 3.38 7.64
C ILE A 35 -0.18 2.32 8.03
N THR A 36 -1.40 2.74 8.34
CA THR A 36 -2.55 1.87 8.57
C THR A 36 -3.28 1.53 7.26
N LYS A 37 -4.21 0.57 7.34
CA LYS A 37 -5.09 0.22 6.20
C LYS A 37 -5.99 1.39 5.79
N GLU A 38 -6.47 2.17 6.76
CA GLU A 38 -7.30 3.36 6.53
C GLU A 38 -6.48 4.46 5.84
N GLU A 39 -5.21 4.62 6.23
CA GLU A 39 -4.28 5.55 5.60
C GLU A 39 -3.97 5.13 4.15
N TYR A 40 -3.78 3.83 3.89
CA TYR A 40 -3.65 3.29 2.54
C TYR A 40 -4.87 3.65 1.69
N GLU A 41 -6.08 3.34 2.17
CA GLU A 41 -7.33 3.62 1.47
C GLU A 41 -7.54 5.11 1.21
N THR A 42 -7.08 5.97 2.13
CA THR A 42 -7.10 7.42 1.94
C THR A 42 -6.11 7.90 0.87
N ILE A 43 -4.99 7.19 0.66
CA ILE A 43 -3.97 7.55 -0.33
C ILE A 43 -4.37 7.07 -1.72
N THR A 44 -4.78 5.80 -1.84
CA THR A 44 -5.04 5.13 -3.11
C THR A 44 -6.51 5.26 -3.55
N GLY A 45 -7.43 5.44 -2.61
CA GLY A 45 -8.88 5.36 -2.85
C GLY A 45 -9.42 3.92 -2.87
N ASP A 46 -8.53 2.92 -2.77
CA ASP A 46 -8.86 1.51 -2.83
C ASP A 46 -8.65 0.83 -1.48
N PRO A 47 -9.51 -0.15 -1.11
CA PRO A 47 -9.33 -0.91 0.11
C PRO A 47 -8.01 -1.69 0.06
N TYR A 48 -7.28 -1.71 1.17
CA TYR A 48 -6.03 -2.47 1.26
C TYR A 48 -6.28 -3.99 1.13
N LEU A 49 -5.87 -4.56 0.01
CA LEU A 49 -5.85 -6.01 -0.22
C LEU A 49 -4.44 -6.54 0.09
N LYS A 50 -4.37 -7.44 1.08
CA LYS A 50 -3.11 -8.06 1.46
C LYS A 50 -2.70 -9.08 0.38
N PRO A 51 -1.50 -8.98 -0.22
CA PRO A 51 -1.06 -9.92 -1.26
C PRO A 51 -0.90 -11.36 -0.70
N GLU A 52 -0.64 -11.50 0.59
CA GLU A 52 -0.46 -12.79 1.27
C GLU A 52 -1.73 -13.65 1.40
N ASP A 53 -2.92 -13.06 1.22
CA ASP A 53 -4.19 -13.81 1.28
C ASP A 53 -4.35 -14.77 0.07
N ASN A 54 -3.54 -14.60 -0.99
CA ASN A 54 -3.53 -15.45 -2.18
C ASN A 54 -2.65 -16.72 -2.07
N ILE A 55 -1.93 -16.96 -0.95
CA ILE A 55 -1.00 -18.10 -0.86
C ILE A 55 -1.65 -19.37 -0.25
N LYS A 56 -2.88 -19.29 0.29
CA LYS A 56 -3.56 -20.45 0.95
C LYS A 56 -4.45 -21.32 0.04
N THR A 57 -4.16 -21.43 -1.25
CA THR A 57 -4.78 -22.47 -2.11
C THR A 57 -3.80 -23.03 -3.14
N LYS A 58 -2.70 -23.62 -2.65
CA LYS A 58 -2.10 -24.77 -3.31
C LYS A 58 -2.12 -25.93 -2.33
N LYS A 59 -3.26 -26.62 -2.32
CA LYS A 59 -3.45 -27.94 -1.73
C LYS A 59 -2.80 -28.98 -2.63
#